data_AF-A0A8I1UM59-F1
#
_entry.id   AF-A0A8I1UM59-F1
#
_cell.length_a   1.000
_cell.length_b   1.000
_cell.length_c   1.000
_cell.angle_alpha   90.00
_cell.angle_beta   90.00
_cell.angle_gamma   90.00
#
_symmetry.space_group_name_H-M   'P 1'
#
loop_
_entity.id
_entity.type
_entity.pdbx_description
1 polymer ?
#
loop_
_entity_poly.entity_id
_entity_poly.type
_entity_poly.pdbx_seq_one_letter_code
_entity_poly.pdbx_strand_id
1 'polypeptide(L)'
;MYEIWLVLNIALEMARANAVPVVFGALVLLALFLNALRRRGSAWRRAFLPALAVGVVAAAAAIPAVPALTRSSLADMAYWVDWLNLLAIAAAVGAAAVAYAWPLITITRGARS
;
A
#
# COMPACT_ATOMS: atom_id res chain seq x y z
N MET A 1 20.02 -19.77 -3.39
CA MET A 1 18.94 -20.54 -2.70
C MET A 1 18.68 -20.04 -1.28
N TYR A 2 19.72 -19.64 -0.53
CA TYR A 2 19.56 -19.01 0.78
C TYR A 2 18.89 -17.61 0.71
N GLU A 3 19.18 -16.82 -0.33
CA GLU A 3 18.68 -15.43 -0.38
C GLU A 3 17.16 -15.35 -0.53
N ILE A 4 16.53 -16.24 -1.31
CA ILE A 4 15.06 -16.27 -1.47
C ILE A 4 14.37 -16.64 -0.14
N TRP A 5 14.96 -17.59 0.60
CA TRP A 5 14.47 -17.96 1.93
C TRP A 5 14.59 -16.80 2.91
N LEU A 6 15.70 -16.06 2.85
CA LEU A 6 15.91 -14.87 3.66
C LEU A 6 14.87 -13.79 3.34
N VAL A 7 14.57 -13.53 2.07
CA VAL A 7 13.51 -12.60 1.65
C VAL A 7 12.16 -12.97 2.23
N LEU A 8 11.76 -14.24 2.07
CA LEU A 8 10.48 -14.73 2.59
C LEU A 8 10.42 -14.63 4.12
N ASN A 9 11.50 -14.95 4.81
CA ASN A 9 11.56 -14.85 6.27
C ASN A 9 11.44 -13.40 6.75
N ILE A 10 12.19 -12.47 6.14
CA ILE A 10 12.10 -11.04 6.45
C ILE A 10 10.67 -10.53 6.23
N ALA A 11 10.04 -10.89 5.12
CA ALA A 11 8.66 -10.48 4.84
C ALA A 11 7.68 -11.00 5.91
N LEU A 12 7.85 -12.25 6.35
CA LEU A 12 7.01 -12.88 7.36
C LEU A 12 7.23 -12.28 8.77
N GLU A 13 8.48 -12.01 9.14
CA GLU A 13 8.83 -11.32 10.37
C GLU A 13 8.29 -9.89 10.39
N MET A 14 8.42 -9.17 9.26
CA MET A 14 7.86 -7.83 9.09
C MET A 14 6.34 -7.86 9.26
N ALA A 15 5.66 -8.84 8.66
CA ALA A 15 4.21 -9.00 8.80
C ALA A 15 3.79 -9.27 10.25
N ARG A 16 4.52 -10.13 10.97
CA ARG A 16 4.26 -10.42 12.39
C ARG A 16 4.53 -9.21 13.28
N ALA A 17 5.66 -8.53 13.09
CA ALA A 17 6.03 -7.34 13.85
C ALA A 17 5.02 -6.21 13.68
N ASN A 18 4.38 -6.13 12.52
CA ASN A 18 3.40 -5.10 12.18
C ASN A 18 1.94 -5.61 12.25
N ALA A 19 1.68 -6.74 12.90
CA ALA A 19 0.34 -7.34 12.93
C ALA A 19 -0.73 -6.38 13.48
N VAL A 20 -0.43 -5.68 14.58
CA VAL A 20 -1.37 -4.74 15.21
C VAL A 20 -1.76 -3.59 14.27
N PRO A 21 -0.82 -2.79 13.71
CA PRO A 21 -1.19 -1.73 12.78
C PRO A 21 -1.85 -2.26 11.50
N VAL A 22 -1.46 -3.44 11.02
CA VAL A 22 -2.09 -4.08 9.85
C VAL A 22 -3.56 -4.43 10.12
N VAL A 23 -3.86 -5.05 11.27
CA VAL A 23 -5.23 -5.39 11.66
C VAL A 23 -6.07 -4.11 11.83
N PHE A 24 -5.54 -3.11 12.52
CA PHE A 24 -6.23 -1.83 12.68
C PHE A 24 -6.53 -1.18 11.32
N GLY A 25 -5.54 -1.15 10.42
CA GLY A 25 -5.71 -0.66 9.06
C GLY A 25 -6.79 -1.42 8.30
N ALA A 26 -6.80 -2.76 8.38
CA ALA A 26 -7.83 -3.58 7.76
C ALA A 26 -9.24 -3.28 8.28
N LEU A 27 -9.40 -2.97 9.58
CA LEU A 27 -10.68 -2.55 10.15
C LEU A 27 -11.13 -1.19 9.63
N VAL A 28 -10.21 -0.23 9.51
CA VAL A 28 -10.49 1.09 8.89
C VAL A 28 -10.91 0.91 7.44
N LEU A 29 -10.18 0.08 6.69
CA LEU A 29 -10.48 -0.23 5.30
C LEU A 29 -11.88 -0.84 5.16
N LEU A 30 -12.21 -1.81 6.02
CA LEU A 30 -13.54 -2.42 6.06
C LEU A 30 -14.63 -1.37 6.31
N ALA A 31 -14.43 -0.48 7.29
CA ALA A 31 -15.37 0.59 7.58
C ALA A 31 -15.58 1.53 6.38
N LEU A 32 -14.51 1.88 5.65
CA LEU A 32 -14.59 2.69 4.44
C LEU A 32 -15.39 2.00 3.33
N PHE A 33 -15.12 0.72 3.07
CA PHE A 33 -15.87 -0.05 2.08
C PHE A 33 -17.34 -0.18 2.45
N LEU A 34 -17.65 -0.48 3.71
CA LEU A 34 -19.04 -0.55 4.20
C LEU A 34 -19.77 0.78 4.05
N ASN A 35 -19.10 1.91 4.30
CA ASN A 35 -19.67 3.23 4.09
C ASN A 35 -19.92 3.51 2.60
N ALA A 36 -18.93 3.23 1.76
CA ALA A 36 -19.02 3.41 0.31
C ALA A 36 -20.15 2.57 -0.32
N LEU A 37 -20.35 1.33 0.13
CA LEU A 37 -21.43 0.45 -0.36
C LEU A 37 -22.82 0.97 -0.01
N ARG A 38 -22.98 1.69 1.10
CA ARG A 38 -24.27 2.28 1.52
C ARG A 38 -24.67 3.51 0.70
N ARG A 39 -23.75 4.09 -0.09
CA ARG A 39 -24.02 5.28 -0.92
C ARG A 39 -24.68 4.86 -2.24
N ARG A 40 -25.95 5.23 -2.45
CA ARG A 40 -26.63 5.10 -3.74
C ARG A 40 -25.92 5.98 -4.80
N GLY A 41 -25.77 5.48 -6.03
CA GLY A 41 -25.11 6.22 -7.13
C GLY A 41 -23.58 6.17 -7.13
N SER A 42 -22.96 5.29 -6.32
CA SER A 42 -21.50 5.22 -6.20
C SER A 42 -20.81 4.91 -7.54
N ALA A 43 -20.03 5.89 -8.01
CA ALA A 43 -19.23 5.79 -9.23
C ALA A 43 -17.93 5.01 -9.02
N TRP A 44 -18.01 3.79 -8.47
CA TRP A 44 -16.89 2.89 -8.19
C TRP A 44 -15.87 2.82 -9.33
N ARG A 45 -16.35 2.64 -10.56
CA ARG A 45 -15.49 2.60 -11.76
C ARG A 45 -14.76 3.93 -12.01
N ARG A 46 -15.44 5.07 -11.85
CA ARG A 46 -14.85 6.40 -12.07
C ARG A 46 -13.87 6.80 -10.96
N ALA A 47 -14.02 6.22 -9.78
CA ALA A 47 -13.13 6.44 -8.64
C ALA A 47 -11.85 5.58 -8.69
N PHE A 48 -11.82 4.52 -9.50
CA PHE A 48 -10.68 3.62 -9.56
C PHE A 48 -9.43 4.29 -10.17
N LEU A 49 -9.56 4.94 -11.33
CA LEU A 49 -8.43 5.57 -12.01
C LEU A 49 -7.69 6.64 -11.16
N PRO A 50 -8.38 7.58 -10.46
CA PRO A 50 -7.69 8.49 -9.55
C PRO A 50 -7.13 7.78 -8.31
N ALA A 51 -7.79 6.73 -7.78
CA ALA A 51 -7.23 5.94 -6.69
C ALA A 51 -5.93 5.23 -7.11
N LEU A 52 -5.89 4.70 -8.33
CA LEU A 52 -4.69 4.13 -8.93
C LEU A 52 -3.56 5.15 -9.06
N ALA A 53 -3.88 6.38 -9.47
CA ALA A 53 -2.89 7.47 -9.52
C ALA A 53 -2.30 7.76 -8.13
N VAL A 54 -3.12 7.80 -7.08
CA VAL A 54 -2.63 7.92 -5.69
C VAL A 54 -1.70 6.76 -5.34
N GLY A 55 -2.07 5.52 -5.71
CA GLY A 55 -1.24 4.34 -5.50
C GLY A 55 0.12 4.41 -6.18
N VAL A 56 0.15 4.83 -7.45
CA VAL A 56 1.41 4.98 -8.21
C VAL A 56 2.31 6.03 -7.57
N VAL A 57 1.75 7.18 -7.18
CA VAL A 57 2.50 8.24 -6.48
C VAL A 57 3.04 7.74 -5.15
N ALA A 58 2.23 7.02 -4.36
CA ALA A 58 2.64 6.45 -3.09
C ALA A 58 3.75 5.41 -3.25
N ALA A 59 3.65 4.52 -4.26
CA ALA A 59 4.69 3.54 -4.56
C ALA A 59 6.00 4.22 -4.98
N ALA A 60 5.94 5.22 -5.87
CA ALA A 60 7.11 5.97 -6.29
C ALA A 60 7.78 6.71 -5.12
N ALA A 61 6.98 7.29 -4.21
CA ALA A 61 7.49 7.93 -3.00
C ALA A 61 8.10 6.93 -2.00
N ALA A 62 7.61 5.69 -1.97
CA ALA A 62 8.12 4.65 -1.08
C ALA A 62 9.55 4.21 -1.44
N ILE A 63 9.94 4.25 -2.71
CA ILE A 63 11.28 3.84 -3.17
C ILE A 63 12.40 4.60 -2.44
N PRO A 64 12.39 5.94 -2.35
CA PRO A 64 13.38 6.67 -1.55
C PRO A 64 13.03 6.74 -0.06
N ALA A 65 11.74 6.70 0.31
CA ALA A 65 11.33 6.85 1.71
C ALA A 65 11.68 5.63 2.56
N VAL A 66 11.53 4.42 2.03
CA VAL A 66 11.81 3.18 2.79
C VAL A 66 13.28 3.11 3.24
N PRO A 67 14.29 3.27 2.35
CA PRO A 67 15.69 3.32 2.77
C PRO A 67 15.95 4.43 3.81
N ALA A 68 15.42 5.63 3.58
CA ALA A 68 15.61 6.75 4.49
C ALA A 68 15.07 6.45 5.91
N LEU A 69 13.91 5.80 6.01
CA LEU A 69 13.29 5.40 7.27
C LEU A 69 14.03 4.25 7.95
N THR A 70 14.70 3.37 7.19
CA THR A 70 15.51 2.28 7.72
C THR A 70 16.96 2.67 8.00
N ARG A 71 17.32 3.96 7.85
CA ARG A 71 18.69 4.48 7.95
C ARG A 71 19.67 3.86 6.94
N SER A 72 19.16 3.54 5.76
CA SER A 72 19.90 3.02 4.61
C SER A 72 19.81 4.00 3.45
N SER A 73 20.66 3.83 2.44
CA SER A 73 20.63 4.59 1.20
C SER A 73 20.41 3.67 0.00
N LEU A 74 19.99 4.24 -1.14
CA LEU A 74 19.91 3.49 -2.39
C LEU A 74 21.29 3.00 -2.88
N ALA A 75 22.37 3.65 -2.44
CA ALA A 75 23.74 3.23 -2.76
C ALA A 75 24.14 1.94 -2.02
N ASP A 76 23.44 1.59 -0.93
CA ASP A 76 23.69 0.36 -0.16
C ASP A 76 23.04 -0.89 -0.81
N MET A 77 22.23 -0.71 -1.87
CA MET A 77 21.55 -1.79 -2.58
C MET A 77 22.50 -2.50 -3.56
N ALA A 78 23.49 -3.20 -3.01
CA ALA A 78 24.51 -3.92 -3.77
C ALA A 78 23.98 -5.21 -4.42
N TYR A 79 22.92 -5.81 -3.87
CA TYR A 79 22.36 -7.06 -4.38
C TYR A 79 21.01 -6.85 -5.07
N TRP A 80 20.76 -7.62 -6.14
CA TRP A 80 19.47 -7.59 -6.87
C TRP A 80 18.28 -7.95 -5.97
N VAL A 81 18.53 -8.73 -4.92
CA VAL A 81 17.54 -9.14 -3.92
C VAL A 81 17.06 -7.96 -3.09
N ASP A 82 17.94 -7.01 -2.78
CA ASP A 82 17.59 -5.81 -2.02
C ASP A 82 16.68 -4.91 -2.84
N TRP A 83 16.96 -4.79 -4.14
CA TRP A 83 16.08 -4.12 -5.10
C TRP A 83 14.71 -4.79 -5.19
N LEU A 84 14.66 -6.12 -5.25
CA LEU A 84 13.39 -6.86 -5.28
C LEU A 84 12.57 -6.62 -4.00
N ASN A 85 13.20 -6.62 -2.83
CA ASN A 85 12.54 -6.32 -1.56
C ASN A 85 12.00 -4.90 -1.52
N LEU A 86 12.81 -3.92 -1.93
CA LEU A 86 12.39 -2.52 -1.97
C LEU A 86 11.19 -2.33 -2.89
N LEU A 87 11.22 -2.93 -4.08
CA LEU A 87 10.10 -2.89 -5.02
C LEU A 87 8.85 -3.60 -4.48
N ALA A 88 9.01 -4.72 -3.79
CA ALA A 88 7.89 -5.41 -3.15
C ALA A 88 7.23 -4.55 -2.06
N ILE A 89 8.02 -3.88 -1.22
CA ILE A 89 7.53 -2.95 -0.20
C ILE A 89 6.84 -1.75 -0.85
N ALA A 90 7.47 -1.15 -1.87
CA ALA A 90 6.89 -0.03 -2.60
C ALA A 90 5.55 -0.41 -3.27
N ALA A 91 5.46 -1.59 -3.86
CA ALA A 91 4.23 -2.13 -4.43
C ALA A 91 3.16 -2.34 -3.35
N ALA A 92 3.51 -2.87 -2.19
CA ALA A 92 2.59 -3.04 -1.06
C ALA A 92 2.05 -1.70 -0.55
N VAL A 93 2.91 -0.67 -0.45
CA VAL A 93 2.50 0.70 -0.08
C VAL A 93 1.54 1.28 -1.13
N GLY A 94 1.85 1.14 -2.41
CA GLY A 94 0.98 1.57 -3.50
C GLY A 94 -0.38 0.88 -3.47
N ALA A 95 -0.39 -0.45 -3.33
CA ALA A 95 -1.62 -1.24 -3.23
C ALA A 95 -2.48 -0.83 -2.03
N ALA A 96 -1.86 -0.61 -0.86
CA ALA A 96 -2.57 -0.09 0.32
C ALA A 96 -3.16 1.29 0.03
N ALA A 97 -2.40 2.20 -0.56
CA ALA A 97 -2.89 3.54 -0.92
C ALA A 97 -4.08 3.48 -1.89
N VAL A 98 -4.06 2.62 -2.91
CA VAL A 98 -5.24 2.39 -3.78
C VAL A 98 -6.42 1.86 -2.97
N ALA A 99 -6.19 0.87 -2.10
CA ALA A 99 -7.24 0.24 -1.31
C ALA A 99 -7.97 1.24 -0.41
N TYR A 100 -7.27 2.19 0.21
CA TYR A 100 -7.89 3.25 1.01
C TYR A 100 -8.48 4.38 0.15
N ALA A 101 -7.76 4.83 -0.88
CA ALA A 101 -8.19 5.95 -1.71
C ALA A 101 -9.46 5.63 -2.50
N TRP A 102 -9.62 4.38 -2.95
CA TRP A 102 -10.76 3.98 -3.77
C TRP A 102 -12.11 4.18 -3.07
N PRO A 103 -12.42 3.53 -1.92
CA PRO A 103 -13.67 3.76 -1.22
C PRO A 103 -13.80 5.22 -0.76
N LEU A 104 -12.71 5.88 -0.35
CA LEU A 104 -12.76 7.29 0.06
C LEU A 104 -13.18 8.23 -1.09
N ILE A 105 -12.62 8.04 -2.28
CA ILE A 105 -12.99 8.81 -3.48
C ILE A 105 -14.43 8.49 -3.90
N THR A 106 -14.88 7.23 -3.78
CA THR A 106 -16.28 6.91 -4.07
C THR A 106 -17.26 7.63 -3.14
N ILE A 107 -16.95 7.69 -1.83
CA ILE A 107 -17.79 8.38 -0.84
C ILE A 107 -17.86 9.87 -1.13
N THR A 108 -16.71 10.51 -1.38
CA THR A 108 -16.62 11.97 -1.61
C THR A 108 -17.23 12.40 -2.94
N ARG A 109 -17.17 11.57 -3.98
CA ARG A 109 -17.79 11.85 -5.28
C ARG A 109 -19.29 11.55 -5.31
N GLY A 110 -19.74 10.49 -4.64
CA GLY A 110 -21.16 10.18 -4.49
C GLY A 110 -21.92 11.20 -3.64
N ALA A 111 -21.22 11.98 -2.80
CA ALA A 111 -21.81 13.09 -2.06
C ALA A 111 -22.05 14.36 -2.92
N ARG A 112 -21.51 14.42 -4.14
CA ARG A 112 -21.59 15.60 -5.04
C ARG A 112 -22.55 15.42 -6.23
N SER A 113 -23.18 14.24 -6.36
CA SER A 113 -24.17 13.91 -7.39
C SER A 113 -25.57 13.90 -6.81
#